data_AF-A0A433E4V1-F1
#
_entry.id   AF-A0A433E4V1-F1
#
_cell.length_a   1.000
_cell.length_b   1.000
_cell.length_c   1.000
_cell.angle_alpha   90.00
_cell.angle_beta   90.00
_cell.angle_gamma   90.00
#
_symmetry.space_group_name_H-M   'P 1'
#
loop_
_entity.id
_entity.type
_entity.pdbx_description
1 polymer ?
#
loop_
_entity_poly.entity_id
_entity_poly.type
_entity_poly.pdbx_seq_one_letter_code
_entity_poly.pdbx_strand_id
1 'polypeptide(L)'
;MPPTTSAPADDTVLWLDLLVRQLPELLVELAPGTRGRPADRPEPTPAHLAARDARIREERREALAVEQAHDLTAPGHTAAPLRLHVSDALRDIGDGVLELDEAVHDKLGLGRPRRATVPQRLLRIRRLLGPIAAEPLLATHVRDELRRMARRCGRALGDTEPMARVSGRCPWCDSVSLRAFPARRAVLCVNPGCRCTAAECDCRTDPAFRHVWYEGTWTALAGAGGADPGEIGAALDESAPTTPEGRAR
;
A
#
# COMPACT_ATOMS: atom_id res chain seq x y z
N MET A 1 -11.02 -2.49 -31.14
CA MET A 1 -9.94 -3.45 -30.86
C MET A 1 -9.77 -3.53 -29.36
N PRO A 2 -9.69 -4.73 -28.76
CA PRO A 2 -9.44 -4.85 -27.33
C PRO A 2 -8.03 -4.30 -27.01
N PRO A 3 -7.84 -3.59 -25.88
CA PRO A 3 -6.51 -3.12 -25.49
C PRO A 3 -5.62 -4.33 -25.23
N THR A 4 -4.47 -4.36 -25.91
CA THR A 4 -3.44 -5.37 -25.75
C THR A 4 -3.01 -5.41 -24.28
N THR A 5 -3.26 -6.54 -23.63
CA THR A 5 -2.84 -6.84 -22.27
C THR A 5 -1.34 -6.55 -22.15
N SER A 6 -0.93 -5.73 -21.16
CA SER A 6 0.49 -5.58 -20.82
C SER A 6 1.10 -6.96 -20.58
N ALA A 7 2.35 -7.15 -21.01
CA ALA A 7 3.01 -8.43 -20.82
C ALA A 7 3.09 -8.73 -19.31
N PRO A 8 2.92 -10.00 -18.87
CA PRO A 8 2.94 -10.36 -17.45
C PRO A 8 4.24 -9.98 -16.70
N ALA A 9 5.31 -9.68 -17.44
CA ALA A 9 6.56 -9.15 -16.90
C ALA A 9 6.44 -7.68 -16.41
N ASP A 10 5.69 -6.84 -17.12
CA ASP A 10 5.53 -5.40 -16.79
C ASP A 10 4.73 -5.23 -15.49
N ASP A 11 3.69 -6.04 -15.30
CA ASP A 11 2.88 -6.06 -14.08
C ASP A 11 3.67 -6.52 -12.85
N THR A 12 4.64 -7.43 -13.02
CA THR A 12 5.45 -7.94 -11.91
C THR A 12 6.43 -6.88 -11.41
N VAL A 13 7.11 -6.19 -12.33
CA VAL A 13 8.02 -5.06 -12.00
C VAL A 13 7.26 -3.99 -11.22
N LEU A 14 6.05 -3.69 -11.66
CA LEU A 14 5.19 -2.69 -11.05
C LEU A 14 4.84 -3.01 -9.60
N TRP A 15 4.36 -4.22 -9.31
CA TRP A 15 4.02 -4.61 -7.92
C TRP A 15 5.25 -4.63 -7.03
N LEU A 16 6.41 -5.02 -7.57
CA LEU A 16 7.69 -4.95 -6.87
C LEU A 16 8.05 -3.51 -6.53
N ASP A 17 7.96 -2.58 -7.49
CA ASP A 17 8.34 -1.19 -7.31
C ASP A 17 7.37 -0.44 -6.37
N LEU A 18 6.09 -0.82 -6.37
CA LEU A 18 5.13 -0.31 -5.38
C LEU A 18 5.48 -0.81 -3.97
N LEU A 19 5.76 -2.11 -3.81
CA LEU A 19 6.12 -2.70 -2.51
C LEU A 19 7.42 -2.10 -1.95
N VAL A 20 8.43 -1.89 -2.81
CA VAL A 20 9.71 -1.27 -2.42
C VAL A 20 9.50 0.18 -1.93
N ARG A 21 8.60 0.93 -2.56
CA ARG A 21 8.28 2.31 -2.18
C ARG A 21 7.49 2.41 -0.87
N GLN A 22 6.51 1.54 -0.67
CA GLN A 22 5.65 1.57 0.52
C GLN A 22 6.32 1.04 1.79
N LEU A 23 7.29 0.12 1.67
CA LEU A 23 7.91 -0.53 2.83
C LEU A 23 8.59 0.45 3.81
N PRO A 24 9.38 1.45 3.37
CA PRO A 24 9.90 2.50 4.24
C PRO A 24 8.82 3.29 4.99
N GLU A 25 7.68 3.57 4.35
CA GLU A 25 6.58 4.32 4.96
C GLU A 25 5.95 3.51 6.11
N LEU A 26 5.77 2.19 5.95
CA LEU A 26 5.31 1.34 7.05
C LEU A 26 6.28 1.34 8.24
N LEU A 27 7.58 1.40 7.97
CA LEU A 27 8.60 1.48 9.03
C LEU A 27 8.55 2.83 9.77
N VAL A 28 8.25 3.92 9.06
CA VAL A 28 8.04 5.26 9.66
C VAL A 28 6.79 5.27 10.54
N GLU A 29 5.72 4.57 10.15
CA GLU A 29 4.49 4.44 10.93
C GLU A 29 4.68 3.67 12.25
N LEU A 30 5.70 2.81 12.33
CA LEU A 30 6.13 2.17 13.58
C LEU A 30 7.19 2.97 14.37
N ALA A 31 7.81 3.97 13.77
CA ALA A 31 8.77 4.80 14.49
C ALA A 31 8.01 5.54 15.62
N PRO A 32 8.48 5.45 16.88
CA PRO A 32 7.94 6.26 17.96
C PRO A 32 7.98 7.72 17.50
N GLY A 33 6.80 8.35 17.36
CA GLY A 33 6.63 9.58 16.59
C GLY A 33 7.79 10.55 16.76
N THR A 34 8.43 10.89 15.64
CA THR A 34 9.56 11.80 15.56
C THR A 34 9.11 13.21 15.95
N ARG A 35 9.01 13.45 17.25
CA ARG A 35 9.01 14.78 17.86
C ARG A 35 10.07 14.76 18.96
N GLY A 36 11.30 15.10 18.55
CA GLY A 36 12.44 15.35 19.43
C GLY A 36 13.52 14.28 19.38
N ARG A 37 14.78 14.74 19.24
CA ARG A 37 15.99 13.93 19.45
C ARG A 37 15.97 13.40 20.91
N PRO A 38 16.29 12.12 21.19
CA PRO A 38 16.24 11.55 22.53
C PRO A 38 17.07 12.32 23.58
N ALA A 39 18.09 13.05 23.13
CA ALA A 39 18.98 13.85 23.97
C ALA A 39 18.34 15.14 24.54
N ASP A 40 17.19 15.60 24.02
CA ASP A 40 16.52 16.83 24.44
C ASP A 40 15.28 16.58 25.33
N ARG A 41 14.96 15.33 25.65
CA ARG A 41 13.82 15.03 26.51
C ARG A 41 14.27 15.01 27.98
N PRO A 42 13.79 15.92 28.84
CA PRO A 42 14.10 15.84 30.26
C PRO A 42 13.58 14.50 30.81
N GLU A 43 14.40 13.82 31.60
CA GLU A 43 13.98 12.59 32.26
C GLU A 43 12.73 12.85 33.10
N PRO A 44 11.70 11.98 33.02
CA PRO A 44 10.50 12.15 33.81
C PRO A 44 10.85 12.07 35.30
N THR A 45 10.42 13.07 36.05
CA THR A 45 10.63 13.12 37.51
C THR A 45 9.93 11.94 38.19
N PRO A 46 10.37 11.53 39.39
CA PRO A 46 9.68 10.51 40.18
C PRO A 46 8.19 10.79 40.40
N ALA A 47 7.81 12.07 40.51
CA ALA A 47 6.41 12.48 40.62
C ALA A 47 5.61 12.22 39.34
N HIS A 48 6.19 12.43 38.16
CA HIS A 48 5.54 12.10 36.88
C HIS A 48 5.36 10.59 36.70
N LEU A 49 6.35 9.79 37.11
CA LEU A 49 6.25 8.33 37.08
C LEU A 49 5.15 7.84 38.04
N ALA A 50 5.11 8.35 39.26
CA ALA A 50 4.07 8.01 40.23
C ALA A 50 2.65 8.39 39.76
N ALA A 51 2.49 9.55 39.12
CA ALA A 51 1.22 10.00 38.54
C ALA A 51 0.77 9.09 37.39
N ARG A 52 1.71 8.66 36.53
CA ARG A 52 1.45 7.70 35.45
C ARG A 52 1.03 6.33 36.01
N ASP A 53 1.70 5.84 37.04
CA ASP A 53 1.37 4.55 37.67
C ASP A 53 0.03 4.58 38.40
N ALA A 54 -0.35 5.72 38.97
CA ALA A 54 -1.67 5.91 39.57
C ALA A 54 -2.79 5.82 38.51
N ARG A 55 -2.59 6.46 37.37
CA ARG A 55 -3.51 6.41 36.23
C ARG A 55 -3.67 4.99 35.66
N ILE A 56 -2.57 4.25 35.49
CA ILE A 56 -2.62 2.85 35.02
C ILE A 56 -3.43 1.96 35.98
N ARG A 57 -3.29 2.18 37.30
CA ARG A 57 -4.05 1.43 38.31
C ARG A 57 -5.54 1.78 38.29
N GLU A 58 -5.89 3.02 37.99
CA GLU A 58 -7.27 3.46 37.82
C GLU A 58 -7.91 2.85 36.57
N GLU A 59 -7.23 2.94 35.42
CA GLU A 59 -7.68 2.33 34.15
C GLU A 59 -7.94 0.82 34.31
N ARG A 60 -7.10 0.11 35.05
CA ARG A 60 -7.30 -1.33 35.35
C ARG A 60 -8.51 -1.61 36.25
N ARG A 61 -8.76 -0.77 37.25
CA ARG A 61 -9.93 -0.93 38.14
C ARG A 61 -11.22 -0.72 37.37
N GLU A 62 -11.24 0.26 36.47
CA GLU A 62 -12.40 0.52 35.60
C GLU A 62 -12.63 -0.63 34.61
N ALA A 63 -11.57 -1.14 33.98
CA ALA A 63 -11.68 -2.27 33.06
C ALA A 63 -12.22 -3.54 33.74
N LEU A 64 -11.74 -3.85 34.96
CA LEU A 64 -12.26 -4.95 35.77
C LEU A 64 -13.73 -4.76 36.15
N ALA A 65 -14.15 -3.52 36.47
CA ALA A 65 -15.55 -3.24 36.78
C ALA A 65 -16.47 -3.44 35.55
N VAL A 66 -16.02 -3.04 34.37
CA VAL A 66 -16.76 -3.26 33.11
C VAL A 66 -16.85 -4.74 32.77
N GLU A 67 -15.75 -5.49 32.93
CA GLU A 67 -15.73 -6.94 32.74
C GLU A 67 -16.70 -7.64 33.70
N GLN A 68 -16.66 -7.30 34.98
CA GLN A 68 -17.56 -7.87 35.99
C GLN A 68 -19.04 -7.53 35.76
N ALA A 69 -19.34 -6.32 35.27
CA ALA A 69 -20.72 -5.86 35.09
C ALA A 69 -21.35 -6.31 33.76
N HIS A 70 -20.53 -6.50 32.72
CA HIS A 70 -21.00 -6.63 31.35
C HIS A 70 -20.39 -7.80 30.56
N ASP A 71 -19.45 -8.55 31.15
CA ASP A 71 -18.68 -9.62 30.47
C ASP A 71 -17.98 -9.13 29.19
N LEU A 72 -17.52 -7.86 29.23
CA LEU A 72 -16.85 -7.17 28.13
C LEU A 72 -15.46 -6.70 28.56
N THR A 73 -14.44 -6.93 27.74
CA THR A 73 -13.12 -6.32 27.94
C THR A 73 -13.16 -4.84 27.56
N ALA A 74 -12.99 -3.95 28.53
CA ALA A 74 -12.92 -2.51 28.26
C ALA A 74 -11.61 -2.15 27.54
N PRO A 75 -11.65 -1.42 26.41
CA PRO A 75 -10.46 -0.79 25.88
C PRO A 75 -9.99 0.30 26.86
N GLY A 76 -8.74 0.23 27.31
CA GLY A 76 -8.18 1.24 28.22
C GLY A 76 -8.21 2.65 27.61
N HIS A 77 -8.21 3.69 28.46
CA HIS A 77 -8.28 5.11 28.05
C HIS A 77 -7.04 5.61 27.30
N THR A 78 -5.99 4.80 27.23
CA THR A 78 -4.75 5.11 26.53
C THR A 78 -4.66 4.25 25.26
N ALA A 79 -4.64 4.90 24.10
CA ALA A 79 -4.25 4.23 22.86
C ALA A 79 -2.81 3.72 23.03
N ALA A 80 -2.60 2.41 22.95
CA ALA A 80 -1.26 1.85 22.90
C ALA A 80 -0.52 2.54 21.72
N PRO A 81 0.65 3.17 21.91
CA PRO A 81 1.32 3.95 20.87
C PRO A 81 2.07 3.06 19.86
N LEU A 82 1.54 1.87 19.57
CA LEU A 82 1.99 0.97 18.52
C LEU A 82 0.77 0.68 17.65
N ARG A 83 0.85 1.08 16.39
CA ARG A 83 -0.17 0.74 15.38
C ARG A 83 -0.06 -0.77 15.11
N LEU A 84 -0.70 -1.60 15.94
CA LEU A 84 -0.57 -3.07 15.89
C LEU A 84 -0.85 -3.63 14.50
N HIS A 85 -1.85 -3.10 13.79
CA HIS A 85 -2.16 -3.47 12.41
C HIS A 85 -1.01 -3.19 11.41
N VAL A 86 -0.22 -2.12 11.62
CA VAL A 86 0.99 -1.82 10.83
C VAL A 86 2.10 -2.81 11.18
N SER A 87 2.25 -3.14 12.46
CA SER A 87 3.25 -4.12 12.91
C SER A 87 2.97 -5.52 12.37
N ASP A 88 1.70 -5.92 12.35
CA ASP A 88 1.27 -7.21 11.81
C ASP A 88 1.44 -7.23 10.28
N ALA A 89 1.08 -6.15 9.59
CA ALA A 89 1.34 -6.02 8.16
C ALA A 89 2.84 -6.18 7.85
N LEU A 90 3.72 -5.53 8.61
CA LEU A 90 5.17 -5.65 8.43
C LEU A 90 5.69 -7.07 8.66
N ARG A 91 5.15 -7.79 9.65
CA ARG A 91 5.50 -9.20 9.87
C ARG A 91 5.09 -10.06 8.68
N ASP A 92 3.82 -9.98 8.27
CA ASP A 92 3.27 -10.72 7.13
C ASP A 92 4.04 -10.46 5.83
N ILE A 93 4.43 -9.21 5.58
CA ILE A 93 5.22 -8.82 4.40
C ILE A 93 6.65 -9.36 4.53
N GLY A 94 7.25 -9.29 5.71
CA GLY A 94 8.59 -9.83 5.96
C GLY A 94 8.67 -11.33 5.70
N ASP A 95 7.70 -12.07 6.23
CA ASP A 95 7.59 -13.52 6.04
C ASP A 95 7.30 -13.85 4.58
N GLY A 96 6.35 -13.15 3.95
CA GLY A 96 6.02 -13.35 2.53
C GLY A 96 7.20 -13.08 1.58
N VAL A 97 8.02 -12.05 1.83
CA VAL A 97 9.23 -11.79 1.02
C VAL A 97 10.29 -12.85 1.25
N LEU A 98 10.43 -13.35 2.48
CA LEU A 98 11.37 -14.43 2.79
C LEU A 98 10.99 -15.70 2.05
N GLU A 99 9.73 -16.13 2.18
CA GLU A 99 9.19 -17.32 1.52
C GLU A 99 9.28 -17.19 -0.01
N LEU A 100 8.95 -16.03 -0.57
CA LEU A 100 9.03 -15.79 -2.00
C LEU A 100 10.48 -15.86 -2.53
N ASP A 101 11.44 -15.27 -1.80
CA ASP A 101 12.86 -15.35 -2.17
C ASP A 101 13.36 -16.81 -2.13
N GLU A 102 12.95 -17.60 -1.14
CA GLU A 102 13.27 -19.03 -1.06
C GLU A 102 12.63 -19.83 -2.21
N ALA A 103 11.35 -19.60 -2.51
CA ALA A 103 10.64 -20.25 -3.60
C ALA A 103 11.25 -19.96 -4.98
N VAL A 104 11.65 -18.70 -5.23
CA VAL A 104 12.34 -18.30 -6.47
C VAL A 104 13.68 -19.02 -6.60
N HIS A 105 14.47 -19.09 -5.53
CA HIS A 105 15.78 -19.74 -5.57
C HIS A 105 15.70 -21.25 -5.77
N ASP A 106 14.75 -21.89 -5.08
CA ASP A 106 14.48 -23.32 -5.24
C ASP A 106 14.06 -23.63 -6.68
N LYS A 107 13.08 -22.88 -7.20
CA LYS A 107 12.55 -23.10 -8.55
C LYS A 107 13.57 -22.84 -9.66
N LEU A 108 14.49 -21.89 -9.47
CA LEU A 108 15.57 -21.58 -10.41
C LEU A 108 16.84 -22.42 -10.17
N GLY A 109 16.86 -23.33 -9.19
CA GLY A 109 18.02 -24.18 -8.91
C GLY A 109 19.24 -23.44 -8.38
N LEU A 110 19.05 -22.27 -7.75
CA LEU A 110 20.14 -21.39 -7.28
C LEU A 110 20.66 -21.76 -5.87
N GLY A 111 20.09 -22.80 -5.26
CA GLY A 111 20.39 -23.20 -3.88
C GLY A 111 19.82 -22.22 -2.85
N ARG A 112 20.13 -22.40 -1.56
CA ARG A 112 19.52 -21.60 -0.50
C ARG A 112 19.97 -20.13 -0.57
N PRO A 113 19.04 -19.14 -0.58
CA PRO A 113 19.41 -17.73 -0.59
C PRO A 113 20.16 -17.32 0.68
N ARG A 114 21.12 -16.41 0.53
CA ARG A 114 21.82 -15.81 1.69
C ARG A 114 20.86 -14.95 2.50
N ARG A 115 21.04 -14.97 3.84
CA ARG A 115 20.34 -14.07 4.77
C ARG A 115 20.51 -12.62 4.32
N ALA A 116 19.41 -11.90 4.29
CA ALA A 116 19.33 -10.53 3.81
C ALA A 116 18.09 -9.83 4.40
N THR A 117 18.11 -8.50 4.44
CA THR A 117 16.96 -7.70 4.82
C THR A 117 15.86 -7.76 3.75
N VAL A 118 14.63 -7.41 4.09
CA VAL A 118 13.49 -7.40 3.14
C VAL A 118 13.80 -6.58 1.87
N PRO A 119 14.32 -5.32 1.96
CA PRO A 119 14.70 -4.57 0.75
C PRO A 119 15.76 -5.28 -0.10
N GLN A 120 16.76 -5.91 0.53
CA GLN A 120 17.82 -6.62 -0.19
C GLN A 120 17.28 -7.86 -0.92
N ARG A 121 16.30 -8.57 -0.32
CA ARG A 121 15.61 -9.70 -0.97
C ARG A 121 14.75 -9.24 -2.14
N LEU A 122 14.01 -8.16 -2.00
CA LEU A 122 13.23 -7.56 -3.11
C LEU A 122 14.12 -7.15 -4.29
N LEU A 123 15.26 -6.51 -4.02
CA LEU A 123 16.23 -6.17 -5.07
C LEU A 123 16.84 -7.40 -5.74
N ARG A 124 17.02 -8.50 -4.99
CA ARG A 124 17.48 -9.78 -5.53
C ARG A 124 16.43 -10.38 -6.46
N ILE A 125 15.16 -10.44 -6.03
CA ILE A 125 14.03 -10.89 -6.85
C ILE A 125 13.93 -10.04 -8.13
N ARG A 126 14.10 -8.72 -8.02
CA ARG A 126 14.11 -7.80 -9.18
C ARG A 126 15.17 -8.19 -10.22
N ARG A 127 16.37 -8.57 -9.78
CA ARG A 127 17.46 -9.01 -10.67
C ARG A 127 17.18 -10.35 -11.33
N LEU A 128 16.30 -11.17 -10.74
CA LEU A 128 15.92 -12.49 -11.26
C LEU A 128 14.68 -12.44 -12.16
N LEU A 129 14.09 -11.28 -12.43
CA LEU A 129 12.86 -11.18 -13.23
C LEU A 129 12.99 -11.75 -14.64
N GLY A 130 14.17 -11.65 -15.27
CA GLY A 130 14.43 -12.29 -16.58
C GLY A 130 14.30 -13.81 -16.52
N PRO A 131 15.10 -14.50 -15.68
CA PRO A 131 14.94 -15.94 -15.44
C PRO A 131 13.55 -16.35 -14.96
N ILE A 132 12.91 -15.56 -14.08
CA ILE A 132 11.53 -15.81 -13.61
C ILE A 132 10.54 -15.78 -14.77
N ALA A 133 10.69 -14.83 -15.70
CA ALA A 133 9.79 -14.70 -16.86
C ALA A 133 9.89 -15.90 -17.82
N ALA A 134 11.00 -16.64 -17.81
CA ALA A 134 11.15 -17.88 -18.57
C ALA A 134 10.36 -19.07 -17.97
N GLU A 135 9.86 -18.94 -16.74
CA GLU A 135 9.11 -19.96 -16.00
C GLU A 135 7.67 -19.49 -15.72
N PRO A 136 6.67 -19.78 -16.58
CA PRO A 136 5.35 -19.13 -16.53
C PRO A 136 4.59 -19.29 -15.21
N LEU A 137 4.70 -20.47 -14.58
CA LEU A 137 4.07 -20.72 -13.28
C LEU A 137 4.75 -19.93 -12.17
N LEU A 138 6.09 -19.82 -12.20
CA LEU A 138 6.84 -19.01 -11.25
C LEU A 138 6.54 -17.52 -11.45
N ALA A 139 6.50 -17.04 -12.68
CA ALA A 139 6.15 -15.66 -13.00
C ALA A 139 4.77 -15.28 -12.46
N THR A 140 3.77 -16.15 -12.65
CA THR A 140 2.42 -15.95 -12.12
C THR A 140 2.42 -15.90 -10.60
N HIS A 141 3.07 -16.86 -9.95
CA HIS A 141 3.19 -16.91 -8.50
C HIS A 141 3.88 -15.64 -7.95
N VAL A 142 5.04 -15.26 -8.48
CA VAL A 142 5.78 -14.06 -8.06
C VAL A 142 4.93 -12.80 -8.22
N ARG A 143 4.24 -12.65 -9.34
CA ARG A 143 3.31 -11.55 -9.57
C ARG A 143 2.23 -11.49 -8.47
N ASP A 144 1.58 -12.62 -8.20
CA ASP A 144 0.44 -12.69 -7.28
C ASP A 144 0.87 -12.43 -5.83
N GLU A 145 2.04 -12.95 -5.43
CA GLU A 145 2.64 -12.74 -4.11
C GLU A 145 3.05 -11.28 -3.89
N LEU A 146 3.75 -10.67 -4.85
CA LEU A 146 4.13 -9.25 -4.79
C LEU A 146 2.90 -8.35 -4.76
N ARG A 147 1.89 -8.65 -5.59
CA ARG A 147 0.60 -7.96 -5.60
C ARG A 147 -0.10 -8.07 -4.25
N ARG A 148 -0.14 -9.26 -3.63
CA ARG A 148 -0.75 -9.47 -2.32
C ARG A 148 -0.07 -8.63 -1.24
N MET A 149 1.26 -8.60 -1.22
CA MET A 149 2.06 -7.86 -0.24
C MET A 149 1.91 -6.34 -0.41
N ALA A 150 2.03 -5.82 -1.64
CA ALA A 150 1.82 -4.40 -1.93
C ALA A 150 0.41 -3.92 -1.51
N ARG A 151 -0.61 -4.75 -1.72
CA ARG A 151 -1.99 -4.44 -1.28
C ARG A 151 -2.13 -4.40 0.23
N ARG A 152 -1.43 -5.29 0.94
CA ARG A 152 -1.39 -5.30 2.41
C ARG A 152 -0.69 -4.03 2.92
N CYS A 153 0.40 -3.59 2.27
CA CYS A 153 1.03 -2.30 2.58
C CYS A 153 0.04 -1.14 2.46
N GLY A 154 -0.62 -0.99 1.31
CA GLY A 154 -1.54 0.12 1.06
C GLY A 154 -2.73 0.17 2.03
N ARG A 155 -3.24 -0.99 2.47
CA ARG A 155 -4.28 -1.04 3.51
C ARG A 155 -3.76 -0.57 4.87
N ALA A 156 -2.56 -0.98 5.25
CA ALA A 156 -1.97 -0.64 6.54
C ALA A 156 -1.55 0.83 6.64
N LEU A 157 -1.14 1.43 5.53
CA LEU A 157 -0.79 2.86 5.46
C LEU A 157 -2.01 3.79 5.47
N GLY A 158 -3.21 3.26 5.24
CA GLY A 158 -4.44 4.05 5.26
C GLY A 158 -4.49 5.15 4.19
N ASP A 159 -3.70 5.02 3.11
CA ASP A 159 -3.44 6.04 2.10
C ASP A 159 -4.67 6.87 1.72
N THR A 160 -4.73 8.10 2.23
CA THR A 160 -5.34 9.23 1.52
C THR A 160 -4.21 9.97 0.80
N GLU A 161 -3.63 9.29 -0.18
CA GLU A 161 -2.76 9.94 -1.16
C GLU A 161 -3.50 11.12 -1.82
N PRO A 162 -2.87 12.28 -2.03
CA PRO A 162 -3.50 13.40 -2.72
C PRO A 162 -3.86 12.98 -4.15
N MET A 163 -5.13 13.15 -4.50
CA MET A 163 -5.67 12.74 -5.80
C MET A 163 -5.87 13.96 -6.69
N ALA A 164 -5.29 13.95 -7.88
CA ALA A 164 -5.56 14.97 -8.89
C ALA A 164 -6.69 14.51 -9.80
N ARG A 165 -7.59 15.43 -10.18
CA ARG A 165 -8.58 15.15 -11.22
C ARG A 165 -7.86 15.00 -12.56
N VAL A 166 -8.31 14.03 -13.33
CA VAL A 166 -7.93 13.87 -14.74
C VAL A 166 -9.17 14.12 -15.59
N SER A 167 -9.01 14.80 -16.72
CA SER A 167 -10.04 14.93 -17.74
C SER A 167 -10.49 13.58 -18.31
N GLY A 168 -11.60 13.61 -19.04
CA GLY A 168 -12.19 12.41 -19.64
C GLY A 168 -13.15 11.63 -18.73
N ARG A 169 -13.69 10.57 -19.30
CA ARG A 169 -14.67 9.66 -18.68
C ARG A 169 -14.08 8.28 -18.53
N CYS A 170 -14.52 7.58 -17.49
CA CYS A 170 -14.16 6.18 -17.30
C CYS A 170 -14.72 5.33 -18.45
N PRO A 171 -13.89 4.58 -19.20
CA PRO A 171 -14.34 3.69 -20.28
C PRO A 171 -15.37 2.61 -19.87
N TRP A 172 -15.50 2.30 -18.58
CA TRP A 172 -16.41 1.25 -18.10
C TRP A 172 -17.72 1.76 -17.51
N CYS A 173 -17.71 2.87 -16.79
CA CYS A 173 -18.93 3.42 -16.16
C CYS A 173 -19.34 4.78 -16.71
N ASP A 174 -18.61 5.31 -17.69
CA ASP A 174 -18.81 6.60 -18.33
C ASP A 174 -18.81 7.82 -17.39
N SER A 175 -18.35 7.63 -16.14
CA SER A 175 -18.32 8.68 -15.12
C SER A 175 -17.06 9.54 -15.21
N VAL A 176 -17.19 10.84 -14.91
CA VAL A 176 -16.08 11.81 -14.74
C VAL A 176 -15.40 11.68 -13.37
N SER A 177 -15.06 10.45 -13.00
CA SER A 177 -14.51 10.08 -11.69
C SER A 177 -13.07 9.59 -11.78
N LEU A 178 -12.36 9.91 -12.85
CA LEU A 178 -10.95 9.56 -12.99
C LEU A 178 -10.10 10.43 -12.08
N ARG A 179 -9.18 9.80 -11.35
CA ARG A 179 -8.23 10.44 -10.44
C ARG A 179 -6.84 9.88 -10.66
N ALA A 180 -5.86 10.76 -10.78
CA ALA A 180 -4.45 10.43 -10.77
C ALA A 180 -3.96 10.34 -9.31
N PHE A 181 -3.13 9.34 -9.06
CA PHE A 181 -2.50 9.02 -7.79
C PHE A 181 -0.98 9.05 -8.02
N PRO A 182 -0.31 10.18 -7.69
CA PRO A 182 1.12 10.43 -7.94
C PRO A 182 2.07 9.37 -7.37
N ALA A 183 1.97 9.08 -6.07
CA ALA A 183 2.75 8.09 -5.38
C ALA A 183 2.54 6.69 -5.97
N ARG A 184 1.33 6.38 -6.47
CA ARG A 184 1.06 5.11 -7.17
C ARG A 184 1.45 5.11 -8.64
N ARG A 185 1.76 6.27 -9.23
CA ARG A 185 1.91 6.48 -10.68
C ARG A 185 0.77 5.82 -11.46
N ALA A 186 -0.46 6.09 -11.03
CA ALA A 186 -1.62 5.41 -11.57
C ALA A 186 -2.85 6.31 -11.66
N VAL A 187 -3.76 5.99 -12.59
CA VAL A 187 -5.10 6.58 -12.67
C VAL A 187 -6.13 5.54 -12.25
N LEU A 188 -7.15 5.95 -11.49
CA LEU A 188 -8.24 5.09 -11.05
C LEU A 188 -9.60 5.80 -11.22
N CYS A 189 -10.66 5.03 -11.42
CA CYS A 189 -12.02 5.54 -11.31
C CYS A 189 -12.51 5.43 -9.87
N VAL A 190 -12.83 6.55 -9.22
CA VAL A 190 -13.27 6.56 -7.81
C VAL A 190 -14.77 6.29 -7.62
N ASN A 191 -15.53 6.07 -8.71
CA ASN A 191 -16.94 5.71 -8.62
C ASN A 191 -17.07 4.32 -7.94
N PRO A 192 -17.75 4.21 -6.78
CA PRO A 192 -17.84 2.96 -6.03
C PRO A 192 -18.58 1.84 -6.78
N GLY A 193 -19.47 2.19 -7.71
CA GLY A 193 -20.18 1.24 -8.57
C GLY A 193 -19.38 0.81 -9.80
N CYS A 194 -18.22 1.41 -10.09
CA CYS A 194 -17.46 1.09 -11.29
C CYS A 194 -16.82 -0.30 -11.20
N ARG A 195 -17.04 -1.12 -12.22
CA ARG A 195 -16.49 -2.46 -12.39
C ARG A 195 -16.01 -2.61 -13.83
N CYS A 196 -14.79 -3.11 -14.04
CA CYS A 196 -14.30 -3.36 -15.40
C CYS A 196 -14.73 -4.74 -15.90
N THR A 197 -14.61 -4.95 -17.22
CA THR A 197 -14.93 -6.21 -17.88
C THR A 197 -13.76 -7.20 -17.93
N ALA A 198 -12.56 -6.80 -17.49
CA ALA A 198 -11.37 -7.64 -17.53
C ALA A 198 -11.48 -8.81 -16.53
N ALA A 199 -11.28 -10.03 -17.02
CA ALA A 199 -11.54 -11.24 -16.25
C ALA A 199 -10.63 -11.40 -15.01
N GLU A 200 -9.39 -10.94 -15.11
CA GLU A 200 -8.38 -11.06 -14.04
C GLU A 200 -8.29 -9.82 -13.13
N CYS A 201 -9.20 -8.86 -13.29
CA CYS A 201 -9.18 -7.63 -12.51
C CYS A 201 -10.06 -7.75 -11.26
N ASP A 202 -9.45 -7.64 -10.08
CA ASP A 202 -10.16 -7.77 -8.79
C ASP A 202 -11.27 -6.76 -8.60
N CYS A 203 -11.19 -5.61 -9.27
CA CYS A 203 -12.26 -4.62 -9.18
C CYS A 203 -13.60 -5.21 -9.59
N ARG A 204 -13.64 -6.27 -10.43
CA ARG A 204 -14.85 -6.96 -10.87
C ARG A 204 -15.56 -7.68 -9.73
N THR A 205 -14.82 -8.28 -8.80
CA THR A 205 -15.35 -9.23 -7.80
C THR A 205 -15.29 -8.70 -6.38
N ASP A 206 -14.47 -7.69 -6.11
CA ASP A 206 -14.25 -7.18 -4.76
C ASP A 206 -14.47 -5.66 -4.70
N PRO A 207 -15.46 -5.19 -3.91
CA PRO A 207 -15.81 -3.78 -3.78
C PRO A 207 -14.74 -2.93 -3.10
N ALA A 208 -13.72 -3.53 -2.48
CA ALA A 208 -12.56 -2.81 -1.95
C ALA A 208 -11.57 -2.36 -3.05
N PHE A 209 -11.64 -2.95 -4.26
CA PHE A 209 -10.70 -2.66 -5.33
C PHE A 209 -11.33 -1.85 -6.47
N ARG A 210 -10.50 -1.03 -7.12
CA ARG A 210 -10.86 -0.25 -8.31
C ARG A 210 -9.92 -0.64 -9.44
N HIS A 211 -10.39 -0.50 -10.68
CA HIS A 211 -9.51 -0.70 -11.83
C HIS A 211 -8.39 0.35 -11.81
N VAL A 212 -7.18 -0.08 -12.13
CA VAL A 212 -5.98 0.75 -12.09
C VAL A 212 -5.37 0.81 -13.48
N TRP A 213 -5.20 2.03 -13.98
CA TRP A 213 -4.46 2.30 -15.21
C TRP A 213 -3.07 2.80 -14.85
N TYR A 214 -2.07 1.99 -15.15
CA TYR A 214 -0.66 2.33 -14.97
C TYR A 214 -0.12 3.08 -16.19
N GLU A 215 1.07 3.66 -16.06
CA GLU A 215 1.73 4.51 -17.06
C GLU A 215 1.70 3.96 -18.50
N GLY A 216 2.02 2.67 -18.68
CA GLY A 216 1.98 2.02 -19.99
C GLY A 216 0.59 1.92 -20.63
N THR A 217 -0.48 2.21 -19.89
CA THR A 217 -1.88 2.09 -20.34
C THR A 217 -2.59 3.43 -20.51
N TRP A 218 -1.93 4.56 -20.24
CA TRP A 218 -2.58 5.87 -20.31
C TRP A 218 -2.96 6.30 -21.72
N THR A 219 -2.17 5.94 -22.73
CA THR A 219 -2.55 6.21 -24.13
C THR A 219 -3.84 5.46 -24.51
N ALA A 220 -4.01 4.24 -24.01
CA ALA A 220 -5.23 3.47 -24.21
C ALA A 220 -6.42 4.08 -23.44
N LEU A 221 -6.20 4.54 -22.20
CA LEU A 221 -7.19 5.28 -21.42
C LEU A 221 -7.61 6.58 -22.13
N ALA A 222 -6.65 7.32 -22.68
CA ALA A 222 -6.88 8.54 -23.43
C ALA A 222 -7.73 8.29 -24.68
N GLY A 223 -7.37 7.26 -25.46
CA GLY A 223 -8.13 6.87 -26.65
C GLY A 223 -9.56 6.39 -26.35
N ALA A 224 -9.78 5.71 -25.21
CA ALA A 224 -11.08 5.14 -24.86
C ALA A 224 -11.99 6.07 -24.05
N GLY A 225 -11.41 6.95 -23.24
CA GLY A 225 -12.11 7.79 -22.27
C GLY A 225 -11.97 9.30 -22.52
N GLY A 226 -11.16 9.71 -23.51
CA GLY A 226 -10.90 11.12 -23.79
C GLY A 226 -10.07 11.81 -22.70
N ALA A 227 -9.31 11.06 -21.90
CA ALA A 227 -8.32 11.62 -20.99
C ALA A 227 -7.10 12.14 -21.77
N ASP A 228 -6.42 13.18 -21.28
CA ASP A 228 -5.19 13.67 -21.91
C ASP A 228 -3.94 13.03 -21.25
N PRO A 229 -3.10 12.27 -21.98
CA PRO A 229 -1.85 11.73 -21.46
C PRO A 229 -0.89 12.79 -20.92
N GLY A 230 -0.88 13.99 -21.50
CA GLY A 230 -0.05 15.11 -21.03
C GLY A 230 -0.49 15.64 -19.67
N GLU A 231 -1.82 15.77 -19.48
CA GLU A 231 -2.42 16.11 -18.19
C GLU A 231 -2.17 15.03 -17.14
N ILE A 232 -2.29 13.75 -17.49
CA ILE A 232 -1.99 12.63 -16.59
C ILE A 232 -0.52 12.70 -16.15
N GLY A 233 0.40 12.92 -17.09
CA GLY A 233 1.83 13.06 -16.79
C GLY A 233 2.11 14.23 -15.83
N ALA A 234 1.51 15.40 -16.06
CA ALA A 234 1.66 16.57 -15.20
C ALA A 234 1.04 16.38 -13.81
N ALA A 235 -0.11 15.70 -13.74
CA ALA A 235 -0.80 15.41 -12.48
C ALA A 235 -0.04 14.41 -11.58
N LEU A 236 0.89 13.65 -12.16
CA LEU A 236 1.71 12.65 -11.47
C LEU A 236 3.14 13.15 -11.18
N ASP A 237 3.49 14.35 -11.65
CA ASP A 237 4.71 15.02 -11.26
C ASP A 237 4.50 15.66 -9.87
N GLU A 238 5.08 15.08 -8.83
CA GLU A 238 4.99 15.57 -7.44
C GLU A 238 5.54 16.99 -7.27
N SER A 239 6.27 17.49 -8.28
CA SER A 239 6.82 18.85 -8.35
C SER A 239 5.82 19.90 -8.85
N ALA A 240 4.66 19.48 -9.39
CA ALA A 240 3.68 20.38 -10.00
C ALA A 240 2.84 21.11 -8.93
N PRO A 241 2.65 22.43 -9.05
CA PRO A 241 1.84 23.18 -8.09
C PRO A 241 0.38 22.69 -8.13
N THR A 242 -0.14 22.31 -6.96
CA THR A 242 -1.56 22.00 -6.78
C THR A 242 -2.38 23.23 -7.18
N THR A 243 -3.05 23.14 -8.32
CA THR A 243 -3.93 24.23 -8.75
C THR A 243 -5.15 24.21 -7.84
N PRO A 244 -5.41 25.27 -7.05
CA PRO A 244 -6.55 25.28 -6.16
C PRO A 244 -7.84 25.21 -7.00
N GLU A 245 -8.68 24.21 -6.73
CA GLU A 245 -10.00 24.09 -7.35
C GLU A 245 -10.78 25.39 -7.09
N GLY A 246 -11.02 26.13 -8.17
CA GLY A 246 -11.78 27.37 -8.14
C GLY A 246 -13.19 27.10 -7.65
N ARG A 247 -13.54 27.71 -6.51
CA ARG A 247 -14.94 27.92 -6.11
C ARG A 247 -15.64 28.70 -7.22
N ALA A 248 -16.52 28.02 -7.94
CA ALA A 248 -17.52 28.67 -8.77
C ALA A 248 -18.90 28.54 -8.10
N ARG A 249 -19.29 29.68 -7.50
CA ARG A 249 -20.61 30.11 -6.99
C ARG A 249 -21.08 29.54 -5.66
#